data_AF-A0A659XXT2-F1
#
_entry.id   AF-A0A659XXT2-F1
#
_cell.length_a   1.000
_cell.length_b   1.000
_cell.length_c   1.000
_cell.angle_alpha   90.00
_cell.angle_beta   90.00
_cell.angle_gamma   90.00
#
_symmetry.space_group_name_H-M   'P 1'
#
loop_
_entity.id
_entity.type
_entity.pdbx_description
1 polymer ?
#
loop_
_entity_poly.entity_id
_entity_poly.type
_entity_poly.pdbx_seq_one_letter_code
_entity_poly.pdbx_strand_id
1 'polypeptide(L)' 'AAAVDAIARIEGRVIVTGVGKSGHIGSKIAATLASTGTPAFFVHPAEANHGDLGMIARDDAIIAMSWSGESRELM' A
#
# COMPACT_ATOMS: atom_id res chain seq x y z
N ALA A 1 10.81 8.67 -13.48
CA ALA A 1 10.30 7.40 -12.94
C ALA A 1 10.42 7.34 -11.41
N ALA A 2 10.26 8.47 -10.70
CA ALA A 2 10.66 8.58 -9.30
C ALA A 2 9.99 7.57 -8.35
N ALA A 3 8.71 7.25 -8.56
CA ALA A 3 8.02 6.23 -7.76
C ALA A 3 8.59 4.82 -7.97
N VAL A 4 8.96 4.47 -9.21
CA VAL A 4 9.60 3.19 -9.53
C VAL A 4 10.97 3.12 -8.88
N ASP A 5 11.76 4.19 -8.98
CA ASP A 5 13.09 4.26 -8.37
C ASP A 5 13.03 4.20 -6.84
N ALA A 6 12.01 4.81 -6.22
CA ALA A 6 11.79 4.73 -4.79
C ALA A 6 11.45 3.30 -4.34
N ILE A 7 10.49 2.65 -5.02
CA ILE A 7 10.09 1.27 -4.72
C ILE A 7 11.25 0.29 -4.96
N ALA A 8 12.03 0.46 -6.03
CA ALA A 8 13.14 -0.45 -6.36
C ALA A 8 14.31 -0.40 -5.35
N ARG A 9 14.36 0.60 -4.47
CA ARG A 9 15.44 0.80 -3.49
C ARG A 9 15.07 0.40 -2.07
N ILE A 10 13.82 0.02 -1.80
CA ILE A 10 13.41 -0.37 -0.45
C ILE A 10 13.93 -1.76 -0.10
N GLU A 11 14.20 -1.99 1.18
CA GLU A 11 14.60 -3.30 1.69
C GLU A 11 13.41 -4.09 2.27
N GLY A 12 12.29 -3.41 2.52
CA GLY A 12 11.04 -4.00 2.99
C GLY A 12 10.07 -4.34 1.86
N ARG A 13 8.83 -3.91 2.04
CA ARG A 13 7.66 -4.33 1.25
C ARG A 13 6.91 -3.11 0.74
N VAL A 14 6.16 -3.30 -0.33
CA VAL A 14 5.18 -2.31 -0.80
C VAL A 14 3.84 -2.55 -0.10
N ILE A 15 3.46 -1.62 0.76
CA ILE A 15 2.14 -1.58 1.41
C ILE A 15 1.20 -0.80 0.51
N VAL A 16 0.17 -1.45 -0.01
CA VAL A 16 -0.88 -0.76 -0.77
C VAL A 16 -2.08 -0.57 0.14
N THR A 17 -2.65 0.63 0.17
CA THR A 17 -3.80 0.93 1.02
C THR A 17 -4.81 1.80 0.30
N GLY A 18 -6.09 1.69 0.67
CA GLY A 18 -7.17 2.42 0.02
C GLY A 18 -8.54 1.95 0.50
N VAL A 19 -9.55 2.79 0.33
CA VAL A 19 -10.94 2.48 0.71
C VAL A 19 -11.84 2.22 -0.50
N GLY A 20 -12.90 1.45 -0.30
CA GLY A 20 -13.92 1.18 -1.31
C GLY A 20 -13.36 0.65 -2.64
N LYS A 21 -13.79 1.24 -3.76
CA LYS A 21 -13.33 0.83 -5.11
C LYS A 21 -11.82 1.01 -5.30
N SER A 22 -11.23 2.04 -4.71
CA SER A 22 -9.78 2.25 -4.73
C SER A 22 -9.07 1.14 -3.96
N GLY A 23 -9.65 0.66 -2.85
CA GLY A 23 -9.16 -0.51 -2.12
C GLY A 23 -9.18 -1.79 -2.95
N HIS A 24 -10.24 -2.05 -3.73
CA HIS A 24 -10.30 -3.22 -4.62
C HIS A 24 -9.17 -3.21 -5.66
N ILE A 25 -8.92 -2.04 -6.27
CA ILE A 25 -7.80 -1.89 -7.22
C ILE A 25 -6.46 -2.03 -6.49
N GLY A 26 -6.33 -1.45 -5.29
CA GLY A 26 -5.14 -1.57 -4.46
C GLY A 26 -4.78 -3.03 -4.12
N SER A 27 -5.77 -3.84 -3.75
CA SER A 27 -5.61 -5.28 -3.52
C SER A 27 -5.08 -6.00 -4.76
N LYS A 28 -5.62 -5.70 -5.94
CA LYS A 28 -5.13 -6.25 -7.21
C LYS A 28 -3.69 -5.82 -7.53
N ILE A 29 -3.35 -4.56 -7.26
CA ILE A 29 -1.99 -4.03 -7.45
C ILE A 29 -1.01 -4.77 -6.55
N ALA A 30 -1.32 -4.90 -5.26
CA ALA A 30 -0.48 -5.63 -4.31
C ALA A 30 -0.25 -7.08 -4.76
N ALA A 31 -1.32 -7.78 -5.19
CA ALA A 31 -1.20 -9.14 -5.71
C ALA A 31 -0.32 -9.22 -6.96
N THR A 32 -0.44 -8.24 -7.87
CA THR A 32 0.36 -8.17 -9.10
C THR A 32 1.85 -7.98 -8.76
N LEU A 33 2.17 -7.03 -7.88
CA LEU A 33 3.54 -6.77 -7.43
C LEU A 33 4.15 -8.02 -6.78
N ALA A 34 3.42 -8.65 -5.84
CA ALA A 34 3.87 -9.87 -5.18
C ALA A 34 4.14 -11.01 -6.17
N SER A 35 3.25 -11.20 -7.16
CA SER A 35 3.41 -12.23 -8.19
C SER A 35 4.56 -11.96 -9.17
N THR A 36 5.06 -10.73 -9.24
CA THR A 36 6.13 -10.31 -10.16
C THR A 36 7.47 -10.07 -9.44
N GLY A 37 7.59 -10.54 -8.19
CA GLY A 37 8.84 -10.51 -7.44
C GLY A 37 9.07 -9.25 -6.62
N THR A 38 8.09 -8.34 -6.52
CA THR A 38 8.12 -7.20 -5.60
C THR A 38 7.27 -7.52 -4.37
N PRO A 39 7.85 -7.79 -3.19
CA PRO A 39 7.07 -8.11 -1.99
C PRO A 39 6.03 -7.03 -1.69
N ALA A 40 4.76 -7.39 -1.67
CA ALA A 40 3.67 -6.43 -1.49
C ALA A 40 2.44 -7.05 -0.83
N PHE A 41 1.70 -6.26 -0.05
CA PHE A 41 0.39 -6.65 0.47
C PHE A 41 -0.53 -5.44 0.63
N PHE A 42 -1.83 -5.72 0.71
CA PHE A 42 -2.85 -4.70 0.87
C PHE A 42 -3.27 -4.59 2.34
N VAL A 43 -3.44 -3.36 2.83
CA VAL A 43 -3.99 -3.05 4.15
C VAL A 43 -5.17 -2.12 3.98
N HIS A 44 -6.34 -2.51 4.49
CA HIS A 44 -7.48 -1.60 4.53
C HIS A 44 -7.27 -0.55 5.63
N PRO A 45 -7.43 0.77 5.37
CA PRO A 45 -7.12 1.80 6.36
C PRO A 45 -7.90 1.68 7.68
N ALA A 46 -9.15 1.21 7.62
CA ALA A 46 -9.96 0.97 8.82
C ALA A 46 -9.40 -0.16 9.71
N GLU A 47 -8.67 -1.12 9.14
CA GLU A 47 -8.05 -2.25 9.85
C GLU A 47 -6.67 -1.86 10.42
N ALA A 48 -5.96 -0.95 9.74
CA ALA A 48 -4.69 -0.36 10.20
C ALA A 48 -4.78 0.18 11.64
N ASN A 49 -5.86 0.91 11.94
CA ASN A 49 -6.09 1.51 13.27
C ASN A 49 -6.40 0.49 14.38
N HIS A 50 -6.68 -0.77 14.04
CA HIS A 50 -7.03 -1.82 14.99
C HIS A 50 -5.89 -2.83 15.26
N GLY A 51 -4.67 -2.55 14.79
CA GLY A 51 -3.46 -3.33 15.09
C GLY A 51 -2.55 -3.57 13.88
N ASP A 52 -3.07 -3.43 12.66
CA ASP A 52 -2.31 -3.73 11.44
C ASP A 52 -1.24 -2.69 11.10
N LEU A 53 -1.26 -1.51 11.74
CA LEU A 53 -0.14 -0.54 11.68
C LEU A 53 1.18 -1.15 12.17
N GLY A 54 1.15 -2.15 13.06
CA GLY A 54 2.34 -2.89 13.48
C GLY A 54 2.99 -3.72 12.37
N MET A 55 2.29 -3.88 11.24
CA MET A 55 2.81 -4.62 10.07
C MET A 55 3.63 -3.75 9.13
N ILE A 56 3.60 -2.42 9.29
CA ILE A 56 4.38 -1.46 8.49
C ILE A 56 5.74 -1.26 9.18
N ALA A 57 6.80 -1.66 8.49
CA ALA A 57 8.18 -1.49 8.93
C ALA A 57 8.79 -0.19 8.39
N ARG A 58 9.93 0.22 8.97
CA ARG A 58 10.66 1.44 8.55
C ARG A 58 11.16 1.37 7.10
N ASP A 59 11.43 0.17 6.63
CA ASP A 59 12.00 -0.06 5.29
C ASP A 59 10.91 -0.37 4.24
N ASP A 60 9.64 -0.22 4.60
CA ASP A 60 8.51 -0.38 3.68
C ASP A 60 8.23 0.92 2.89
N ALA A 61 7.66 0.77 1.69
CA ALA A 61 7.06 1.86 0.93
C ALA A 61 5.54 1.79 1.00
N ILE A 62 4.85 2.94 1.04
CA ILE A 62 3.39 3.01 1.05
C ILE A 62 2.86 3.58 -0.26
N ILE A 63 1.91 2.89 -0.88
CA ILE A 63 1.08 3.38 -1.98
C ILE A 63 -0.34 3.61 -1.44
N ALA A 64 -0.68 4.87 -1.20
CA ALA A 64 -2.03 5.27 -0.77
C ALA A 64 -2.92 5.55 -1.99
N MET A 65 -4.01 4.79 -2.11
CA MET A 65 -4.96 4.84 -3.22
C MET A 65 -6.18 5.69 -2.82
N SER A 66 -6.25 6.92 -3.32
CA SER A 66 -7.45 7.76 -3.26
C SER A 66 -7.79 8.32 -4.63
N TRP A 67 -9.06 8.28 -5.01
CA TRP A 67 -9.50 8.92 -6.25
C TRP A 67 -9.74 10.42 -6.06
N SER A 68 -10.33 10.82 -4.92
CA SER A 68 -10.56 12.23 -4.61
C SER A 68 -9.33 12.92 -4.03
N GLY A 69 -8.38 12.17 -3.45
CA GLY A 69 -7.26 12.72 -2.69
C GLY A 69 -7.66 13.23 -1.29
N GLU A 70 -8.95 13.18 -0.94
CA GLU A 70 -9.50 13.73 0.31
C GLU A 70 -10.01 12.64 1.27
N SER A 71 -9.71 11.36 0.98
CA SER A 71 -10.16 10.25 1.83
C SER A 71 -9.62 10.40 3.24
N ARG A 72 -10.49 10.80 4.18
CA ARG A 72 -10.14 10.99 5.59
C ARG A 72 -9.64 9.73 6.26
N GLU A 73 -9.97 8.55 5.72
CA GLU A 73 -9.45 7.28 6.25
C GLU A 73 -7.98 7.04 5.89
N LEU A 74 -7.42 7.79 4.92
CA LEU A 74 -6.01 7.73 4.53
C LEU A 74 -5.15 8.84 5.17
N MET A 75 -5.77 9.79 5.88
CA MET A 75 -5.12 10.93 6.53
C MET A 75 -4.82 10.66 8.01
#